data_AF-A0A7H8IJS4-F1
#
_entry.id   AF-A0A7H8IJS4-F1
#
_cell.length_a   1.000
_cell.length_b   1.000
_cell.length_c   1.000
_cell.angle_alpha   90.00
_cell.angle_beta   90.00
_cell.angle_gamma   90.00
#
_symmetry.space_group_name_H-M   'P 1'
#
loop_
_entity.id
_entity.type
_entity.pdbx_description
1 polymer ?
#
loop_
_entity_poly.entity_id
_entity_poly.type
_entity_poly.pdbx_seq_one_letter_code
_entity_poly.pdbx_strand_id
1 'polypeptide(L)' 'MRVRVALSRHLVLNGQDYSEGDEFTVADDAATTWLRTGLVVPADGVWPDGWDSGT' A
#
# COMPACT_ATOMS: atom_id res chain seq x y z
N MET A 1 0.90 9.66 -2.59
CA MET A 1 1.81 8.69 -1.93
C MET A 1 2.27 7.57 -2.86
N ARG A 2 3.54 7.16 -2.80
CA ARG A 2 4.03 5.92 -3.44
C ARG A 2 3.84 4.74 -2.47
N VAL A 3 3.18 3.69 -2.94
CA VAL A 3 2.92 2.47 -2.18
C VAL A 3 3.51 1.27 -2.90
N ARG A 4 3.76 0.20 -2.14
CA ARG A 4 4.28 -1.08 -2.62
C ARG A 4 3.32 -2.19 -2.22
N VAL A 5 3.04 -3.13 -3.12
CA VAL A 5 2.26 -4.33 -2.78
C VAL A 5 2.99 -5.11 -1.68
N ALA A 6 2.25 -5.46 -0.62
CA ALA A 6 2.81 -6.18 0.51
C ALA A 6 3.25 -7.60 0.09
N LEU A 7 4.17 -8.18 0.87
CA LEU A 7 4.68 -9.53 0.61
C LEU A 7 3.54 -10.55 0.59
N SER A 8 3.63 -11.52 -0.31
CA SER A 8 2.61 -12.55 -0.52
C SER A 8 1.21 -12.01 -0.86
N ARG A 9 1.11 -10.78 -1.41
CA ARG A 9 -0.15 -10.20 -1.90
C ARG A 9 -0.12 -10.02 -3.42
N HIS A 10 -1.31 -10.00 -4.00
CA HIS A 10 -1.55 -9.76 -5.42
C HIS A 10 -2.78 -8.86 -5.56
N LEU A 11 -2.71 -7.85 -6.42
CA LEU A 11 -3.74 -6.84 -6.60
C LEU A 11 -4.12 -6.65 -8.07
N VAL A 12 -5.40 -6.42 -8.32
CA VAL A 12 -5.90 -6.02 -9.64
C VAL A 12 -6.54 -4.66 -9.52
N LEU A 13 -6.00 -3.69 -10.25
CA LEU A 13 -6.39 -2.29 -10.21
C LEU A 13 -6.63 -1.79 -11.63
N ASN A 14 -7.85 -1.35 -11.93
CA ASN A 14 -8.23 -0.87 -13.27
C ASN A 14 -7.87 -1.85 -14.40
N GLY A 15 -7.91 -3.16 -14.13
CA GLY A 15 -7.54 -4.20 -15.08
C GLY A 15 -6.03 -4.43 -15.25
N GLN A 16 -5.20 -3.80 -14.42
CA GLN A 16 -3.76 -4.06 -14.33
C GLN A 16 -3.46 -4.90 -13.09
N ASP A 17 -2.70 -5.97 -13.28
CA ASP A 17 -2.20 -6.85 -12.23
C ASP A 17 -0.91 -6.28 -11.62
N TYR A 18 -0.84 -6.31 -10.29
CA TYR A 18 0.31 -5.91 -9.47
C TYR A 18 0.68 -7.06 -8.53
N SER A 19 1.93 -7.51 -8.62
CA SER A 19 2.50 -8.58 -7.81
C SER A 19 3.22 -8.03 -6.58
N GLU A 20 3.66 -8.92 -5.69
CA GLU A 20 4.39 -8.49 -4.50
C GLU A 20 5.62 -7.65 -4.86
N GLY A 21 5.84 -6.58 -4.10
CA GLY A 21 6.97 -5.70 -4.35
C GLY A 21 6.76 -4.69 -5.48
N ASP A 22 5.70 -4.82 -6.30
CA ASP A 22 5.36 -3.79 -7.29
C ASP A 22 4.98 -2.48 -6.61
N GLU A 23 5.36 -1.37 -7.23
CA GLU A 23 5.22 -0.04 -6.68
C GLU A 23 4.38 0.84 -7.61
N PHE A 24 3.52 1.66 -7.01
CA PHE A 24 2.67 2.57 -7.76
C PHE A 24 2.29 3.79 -6.91
N THR A 25 1.83 4.84 -7.59
CA THR A 25 1.41 6.08 -6.93
C THR A 25 -0.11 6.12 -6.83
N VAL A 26 -0.60 6.44 -5.63
CA VAL A 26 -2.01 6.69 -5.35
C VAL A 26 -2.18 8.03 -4.65
N ALA A 27 -3.41 8.55 -4.65
CA ALA A 27 -3.77 9.71 -3.83
C ALA A 27 -3.57 9.38 -2.33
N ASP A 28 -3.16 10.37 -1.54
CA ASP A 28 -2.81 10.18 -0.12
C ASP A 28 -4.02 9.71 0.74
N ASP A 29 -5.22 10.17 0.39
CA ASP A 29 -6.48 9.71 1.00
C ASP A 29 -6.74 8.21 0.74
N ALA A 30 -6.57 7.78 -0.51
CA ALA A 30 -6.68 6.38 -0.88
C ALA A 30 -5.58 5.53 -0.23
N ALA A 31 -4.34 6.03 -0.21
CA ALA A 31 -3.20 5.35 0.42
C ALA A 31 -3.50 4.99 1.87
N THR A 32 -4.06 5.92 2.65
CA THR A 32 -4.42 5.69 4.06
C THR A 32 -5.40 4.54 4.22
N THR A 33 -6.42 4.47 3.37
CA THR A 33 -7.39 3.36 3.38
C THR A 33 -6.72 2.04 3.04
N TRP A 34 -5.85 2.05 2.03
CA TRP A 34 -5.19 0.86 1.50
C TRP A 34 -4.16 0.28 2.46
N LEU A 35 -3.36 1.15 3.09
CA LEU A 35 -2.44 0.77 4.15
C LEU A 35 -3.17 0.00 5.27
N ARG A 36 -4.44 0.35 5.57
CA ARG A 36 -5.20 -0.26 6.70
C ARG A 36 -5.63 -1.69 6.41
N THR A 37 -5.67 -2.06 5.13
CA THR A 37 -5.96 -3.42 4.71
C THR A 37 -4.74 -4.34 4.79
N GLY A 38 -3.53 -3.79 4.90
CA GLY A 38 -2.29 -4.55 4.80
C GLY A 38 -2.01 -5.13 3.41
N LEU A 39 -2.76 -4.71 2.38
CA LEU A 39 -2.53 -5.09 0.99
C LEU A 39 -1.31 -4.39 0.38
N VAL A 40 -1.05 -3.17 0.86
CA VAL A 40 0.08 -2.35 0.45
C VAL A 40 0.79 -1.78 1.67
N VAL A 41 2.04 -1.39 1.47
CA VAL A 41 2.90 -0.71 2.44
C VAL A 41 3.47 0.57 1.81
N PRO A 42 3.98 1.53 2.58
CA PRO A 42 4.70 2.67 2.02
C PRO A 42 5.93 2.17 1.28
N ALA A 43 6.13 2.61 0.03
CA ALA A 43 7.31 2.21 -0.74
C ALA A 43 8.60 2.73 -0.11
N ASP A 44 8.57 3.96 0.40
CA ASP A 44 9.69 4.63 1.07
C ASP A 44 9.85 4.20 2.55
N GLY A 45 9.02 3.29 3.05
CA GLY A 45 9.04 2.83 4.45
C GLY A 45 8.51 3.84 5.48
N VAL A 46 8.10 5.03 5.04
CA VAL A 46 7.53 6.07 5.91
C VAL A 46 6.03 5.87 6.04
N TRP A 47 5.58 5.47 7.23
CA TRP A 47 4.16 5.35 7.55
C TRP A 47 3.58 6.72 7.93
N PRO A 48 2.30 6.98 7.60
CA PRO A 48 1.65 8.22 8.00
C PRO A 48 1.57 8.35 9.53
N ASP A 49 1.70 9.58 10.04
CA ASP A 49 1.58 9.88 11.47
C ASP A 49 0.27 9.33 12.05
N GLY A 50 0.36 8.73 13.24
CA GLY A 50 -0.79 8.07 13.90
C GLY A 50 -1.09 6.66 13.39
N TRP A 51 -0.20 6.08 12.57
CA TRP A 51 -0.19 4.65 12.26
C TRP A 51 0.21 3.82 13.49
N ASP A 52 -0.71 3.69 14.44
CA ASP A 52 -0.55 2.74 15.53
C ASP A 52 -0.65 1.33 14.93
N SER A 53 0.49 0.66 14.83
CA SER A 53 0.56 -0.75 14.45
C SER A 53 0.04 -1.54 15.65
N GLY A 54 -1.27 -1.53 15.85
CA GLY A 54 -1.92 -2.20 16.96
C GLY A 54 -1.38 -3.62 17.08
N THR A 55 -0.68 -3.86 18.19
CA THR A 55 -0.10 -5.15 18.59
C THR A 55 -1.16 -6.22 18.71
#